data_AF-A0A0D0CWS7-F1
#
_entry.id   AF-A0A0D0CWS7-F1
#
_cell.length_a   1.000
_cell.length_b   1.000
_cell.length_c   1.000
_cell.angle_alpha   90.00
_cell.angle_beta   90.00
_cell.angle_gamma   90.00
#
_symmetry.space_group_name_H-M   'P 1'
#
loop_
_entity.id
_entity.type
_entity.pdbx_description
1 polymer ?
#
loop_
_entity_poly.entity_id
_entity_poly.type
_entity_poly.pdbx_seq_one_letter_code
_entity_poly.pdbx_strand_id
1 'polypeptide(L)' 'LATEKSPTLCWVIPSFTVMITSYKWMIVKHLHLATAAQVGSDKPTDYYQHIQEIPAYVLAMGVSFSSEFKTYLDS' A
#
# COMPACT_ATOMS: atom_id res chain seq x y z
N LEU A 1 4.85 -2.29 24.21
CA LEU A 1 5.66 -2.29 22.96
C LEU A 1 5.08 -3.38 22.08
N ALA A 2 4.53 -3.02 20.92
CA ALA A 2 3.68 -3.88 20.11
C ALA A 2 4.35 -5.22 19.76
N THR A 3 3.59 -6.31 19.88
CA THR A 3 4.02 -7.72 19.69
C THR A 3 4.20 -8.11 18.21
N GLU A 4 4.13 -7.16 17.28
CA GLU A 4 4.28 -7.41 15.84
C GLU A 4 5.74 -7.67 15.48
N LYS A 5 6.02 -8.90 15.01
CA LYS A 5 7.36 -9.36 14.62
C LYS A 5 7.81 -8.84 13.25
N SER A 6 6.88 -8.36 12.42
CA SER A 6 7.18 -7.75 11.13
C SER A 6 6.78 -6.28 11.17
N PRO A 7 7.63 -5.36 10.69
CA PRO A 7 7.27 -3.96 10.61
C PRO A 7 6.14 -3.80 9.58
N THR A 8 4.90 -3.64 10.06
CA THR A 8 3.72 -3.50 9.19
C THR A 8 3.69 -2.14 8.49
N LEU A 9 4.37 -1.14 9.07
CA LEU A 9 4.31 0.26 8.63
C LEU A 9 4.91 0.49 7.23
N CYS A 10 5.97 -0.24 6.86
CA CYS A 10 6.62 -0.11 5.56
C CYS A 10 5.76 -0.62 4.40
N TRP A 11 4.84 -1.55 4.69
CA TRP A 11 3.95 -2.16 3.71
C TRP A 11 2.69 -1.35 3.44
N VAL A 12 2.38 -0.35 4.27
CA VAL A 12 1.12 0.37 4.20
C VAL A 12 0.94 1.07 2.84
N ILE A 13 1.90 1.90 2.44
CA ILE A 13 1.84 2.60 1.14
C ILE A 13 1.77 1.61 -0.04
N PRO A 14 2.67 0.61 -0.17
CA PRO A 14 2.56 -0.41 -1.21
C PRO A 14 1.20 -1.14 -1.23
N SER A 15 0.65 -1.49 -0.07
CA SER A 15 -0.61 -2.22 0.04
C SER A 15 -1.80 -1.38 -0.46
N PHE A 16 -1.86 -0.10 -0.10
CA PHE A 16 -2.87 0.81 -0.62
C PHE A 16 -2.72 1.00 -2.14
N THR A 17 -1.50 1.14 -2.66
CA THR A 17 -1.23 1.24 -4.10
C THR A 17 -1.77 0.04 -4.87
N VAL A 18 -1.47 -1.17 -4.39
CA VAL A 18 -1.94 -2.43 -5.01
C VAL A 18 -3.47 -2.50 -4.95
N MET A 19 -4.07 -2.21 -3.79
CA MET A 19 -5.52 -2.27 -3.62
C MET A 19 -6.26 -1.29 -4.55
N ILE A 20 -5.82 -0.02 -4.61
CA ILE A 20 -6.42 1.00 -5.49
C ILE A 20 -6.28 0.59 -6.96
N THR A 21 -5.12 0.06 -7.34
CA THR A 21 -4.87 -0.42 -8.71
C THR A 21 -5.80 -1.59 -9.05
N SER A 22 -6.01 -2.53 -8.13
CA SER A 22 -6.96 -3.64 -8.31
C SER A 22 -8.40 -3.16 -8.51
N TYR A 23 -8.85 -2.16 -7.75
CA TYR A 23 -10.17 -1.55 -7.97
C TYR A 23 -10.29 -0.91 -9.36
N LYS A 24 -9.28 -0.17 -9.80
CA LYS A 24 -9.24 0.41 -11.16
C LYS A 24 -9.33 -0.68 -12.25
N TRP A 25 -8.60 -1.78 -12.08
CA TRP A 25 -8.69 -2.92 -12.99
C TRP A 25 -10.08 -3.57 -12.98
N MET A 26 -10.71 -3.68 -11.82
CA MET A 26 -12.05 -4.24 -11.69
C MET A 26 -13.09 -3.39 -12.43
N ILE A 27 -12.99 -2.05 -12.36
CA ILE A 27 -13.86 -1.13 -13.11
C ILE A 27 -13.75 -1.38 -14.62
N VAL A 28 -12.51 -1.49 -15.13
CA VAL A 28 -12.25 -1.69 -16.57
C VAL A 28 -12.71 -3.06 -17.04
N LYS A 29 -12.44 -4.12 -16.25
CA LYS A 29 -12.70 -5.51 -16.64
C LYS A 29 -14.15 -5.93 -16.42
N HIS A 30 -14.84 -5.34 -15.45
CA HIS A 30 -16.17 -5.73 -15.03
C HIS A 30 -17.06 -4.49 -14.89
N LEU A 31 -17.54 -3.95 -16.02
CA LEU A 31 -18.34 -2.72 -16.04
C LEU A 31 -19.59 -2.78 -15.16
N HIS A 32 -20.22 -3.95 -15.03
CA HIS A 32 -21.37 -4.16 -14.14
C HIS A 32 -21.04 -4.02 -12.64
N LEU A 33 -19.76 -4.11 -12.26
CA LEU A 33 -19.27 -3.87 -10.91
C LEU A 33 -18.66 -2.47 -10.74
N ALA A 34 -18.61 -1.64 -11.80
CA ALA A 34 -17.89 -0.37 -11.77
C ALA A 34 -18.34 0.54 -10.63
N THR A 35 -19.64 0.65 -10.38
CA THR A 35 -20.18 1.47 -9.28
C THR A 35 -19.75 0.94 -7.91
N ALA A 36 -19.84 -0.37 -7.68
CA ALA A 36 -19.42 -0.99 -6.42
C ALA A 36 -17.91 -0.90 -6.21
N ALA A 37 -17.13 -1.08 -7.28
CA ALA A 37 -15.68 -0.94 -7.28
C ALA A 37 -15.25 0.51 -6.99
N GLN A 38 -15.94 1.50 -7.55
CA GLN A 38 -15.68 2.91 -7.28
C GLN A 38 -15.90 3.23 -5.80
N VAL A 39 -17.08 2.89 -5.27
CA VAL A 39 -17.42 3.09 -3.85
C VAL A 39 -16.43 2.39 -2.92
N GLY A 40 -16.02 1.17 -3.27
CA GLY A 40 -15.00 0.42 -2.52
C GLY A 40 -13.61 1.04 -2.55
N SER A 41 -13.29 1.82 -3.59
CA SER A 41 -12.00 2.46 -3.79
C SER A 41 -11.88 3.85 -3.15
N ASP A 42 -13.00 4.54 -2.92
CA ASP A 42 -13.02 5.94 -2.47
C ASP A 42 -12.30 6.13 -1.14
N LYS A 43 -12.71 5.39 -0.11
CA LYS A 43 -12.14 5.51 1.24
C LYS A 43 -10.66 5.10 1.29
N PRO A 44 -10.21 4.00 0.68
CA PRO A 44 -8.78 3.71 0.57
C PRO A 44 -7.97 4.75 -0.19
N THR A 45 -8.55 5.38 -1.22
CA THR A 45 -7.88 6.43 -1.99
C THR A 45 -7.67 7.69 -1.15
N ASP A 46 -8.69 8.08 -0.38
CA ASP A 46 -8.61 9.20 0.57
C ASP A 46 -7.51 8.98 1.63
N TYR A 47 -7.50 7.81 2.27
CA TYR A 47 -6.42 7.46 3.21
C TYR A 47 -5.04 7.44 2.53
N TYR A 48 -4.94 6.89 1.32
CA TYR A 48 -3.69 6.84 0.57
C TYR A 48 -3.11 8.23 0.34
N GLN A 49 -3.94 9.20 -0.05
CA GLN A 49 -3.53 10.60 -0.25
C GLN A 49 -2.94 11.19 1.03
N HIS A 50 -3.55 10.92 2.18
CA HIS A 50 -3.05 11.44 3.45
C HIS A 50 -1.78 10.75 3.95
N ILE A 51 -1.64 9.43 3.81
CA ILE A 51 -0.47 8.71 4.34
C ILE A 51 0.81 8.99 3.56
N GLN A 52 0.71 9.39 2.29
CA GLN A 52 1.88 9.75 1.47
C GLN A 52 2.57 11.03 1.97
N GLU A 53 1.83 11.90 2.66
CA GLU A 53 2.35 13.14 3.24
C GLU A 53 2.94 12.94 4.64
N ILE A 54 2.66 11.80 5.28
CA ILE A 54 3.10 11.53 6.65
C ILE A 54 4.52 10.91 6.61
N PRO A 55 5.54 11.59 7.18
CA PRO A 55 6.94 11.16 7.06
C PRO A 55 7.21 9.75 7.59
N ALA A 56 6.49 9.32 8.64
CA ALA A 56 6.69 8.00 9.24
C ALA A 56 6.43 6.84 8.25
N TYR A 57 5.42 6.95 7.39
CA TYR A 57 5.11 5.91 6.39
C TYR A 57 6.13 5.90 5.25
N VAL A 58 6.52 7.09 4.77
CA VAL A 58 7.52 7.23 3.70
C VAL A 58 8.88 6.72 4.15
N LEU A 59 9.32 7.10 5.36
CA LEU A 59 10.58 6.64 5.93
C LEU A 59 10.57 5.13 6.19
N ALA A 60 9.47 4.58 6.73
CA ALA A 60 9.35 3.15 6.96
C ALA A 60 9.49 2.34 5.66
N MET A 61 8.90 2.82 4.55
CA MET A 61 9.04 2.18 3.24
C MET A 61 10.51 2.15 2.79
N GLY A 62 11.22 3.27 2.91
CA GLY A 62 12.63 3.37 2.52
C GLY A 62 13.58 2.49 3.36
N VAL A 63 13.28 2.34 4.66
CA VAL A 63 14.08 1.49 5.57
C VAL A 63 13.94 0.01 5.23
N SER A 64 12.76 -0.46 4.81
CA SER A 64 12.55 -1.87 4.47
C SER A 64 13.15 -2.28 3.12
N PHE A 65 13.17 -1.39 2.12
CA PHE A 65 13.89 -1.65 0.86
C PHE A 65 15.41 -1.76 1.07
N SER A 66 15.96 -1.05 2.06
CA SER A 66 17.39 -1.15 2.39
C SER A 66 17.76 -2.45 3.13
N SER A 67 16.86 -2.99 3.95
CA SER A 67 17.12 -4.26 4.67
C SER A 67 17.10 -5.49 3.76
N GLU A 68 16.23 -5.53 2.74
CA GLU A 68 16.20 -6.63 1.76
C GLU A 68 17.42 -6.57 0.81
N PHE A 69 17.89 -5.37 0.46
CA PHE A 69 19.09 -5.22 -0.38
C PHE A 69 20.36 -5.75 0.28
N LYS A 70 20.46 -5.68 1.62
CA LYS A 70 21.61 -6.23 2.35
C LYS A 70 21.59 -7.75 2.36
N THR A 71 20.42 -8.38 2.45
CA THR A 71 20.29 -9.85 2.41
C THR A 71 20.61 -10.42 1.02
N TYR A 72 20.35 -9.67 -0.05
CA TYR A 72 20.69 -10.05 -1.43
C TYR A 72 22.16 -9.83 -1.81
N LEU A 73 22.90 -8.98 -1.10
CA LEU A 73 24.32 -8.74 -1.33
C LEU A 73 25.24 -9.65 -0.49
N ASP A 74 24.70 -10.22 0.59
CA ASP A 74 25.41 -11.14 1.48
C ASP A 74 25.07 -12.64 1.21
N SER A 75 24.36 -12.96 0.12
CA SER A 75 24.00 -14.31 -0.34
C SER A 75 24.58 -14.64 -1.71
#